data_AF-A0A0R2ZDI3-F1
#
_entry.id   AF-A0A0R2ZDI3-F1
#
_cell.length_a   1.000
_cell.length_b   1.000
_cell.length_c   1.000
_cell.angle_alpha   90.00
_cell.angle_beta   90.00
_cell.angle_gamma   90.00
#
_symmetry.space_group_name_H-M   'P 1'
#
loop_
_entity.id
_entity.type
_entity.pdbx_description
1 polymer ?
#
loop_
_entity_poly.entity_id
_entity_poly.type
_entity_poly.pdbx_seq_one_letter_code
_entity_poly.pdbx_strand_id
1 'polypeptide(L)'
;MNDKMREEFEVWAISDAAECGMDLDFRFEAVAGWYLGRSGKHMNLAWAAWQASRDALAIDLPQQSGANRDWNQAIRYCQQAIEAAGLKVKP
;
A
#
# COMPACT_ATOMS: atom_id res chain seq x y z
N MET A 1 -3.73 -5.63 4.61
CA MET A 1 -3.87 -5.04 3.27
C MET A 1 -5.32 -5.23 2.85
N ASN A 2 -6.04 -4.16 2.52
CA ASN A 2 -7.43 -4.25 2.07
C ASN A 2 -7.52 -4.23 0.53
N ASP A 3 -8.71 -4.51 -0.01
CA ASP A 3 -8.93 -4.58 -1.46
C ASP A 3 -8.64 -3.25 -2.17
N LYS A 4 -8.92 -2.12 -1.50
CA LYS A 4 -8.67 -0.78 -2.03
C LYS A 4 -7.19 -0.53 -2.37
N MET A 5 -6.26 -0.98 -1.53
CA MET A 5 -4.83 -0.83 -1.79
C MET A 5 -4.35 -1.60 -3.02
N ARG A 6 -4.96 -2.78 -3.25
CA ARG A 6 -4.68 -3.57 -4.44
C ARG A 6 -5.21 -2.87 -5.69
N GLU A 7 -6.44 -2.38 -5.65
CA GLU A 7 -7.04 -1.61 -6.74
C GLU A 7 -6.18 -0.40 -7.12
N GLU A 8 -5.72 0.39 -6.14
CA GLU A 8 -4.85 1.55 -6.38
C GLU A 8 -3.52 1.14 -7.06
N PHE A 9 -2.93 0.03 -6.63
CA PHE A 9 -1.73 -0.52 -7.27
C PHE A 9 -1.99 -0.98 -8.71
N GLU A 10 -3.10 -1.68 -8.96
CA GLU A 10 -3.46 -2.18 -10.29
C GLU A 10 -3.73 -1.03 -11.26
N VAL A 11 -4.43 0.02 -10.82
CA VAL A 11 -4.65 1.24 -11.61
C VAL A 11 -3.32 1.90 -11.98
N TRP A 12 -2.41 2.05 -11.02
CA TRP A 12 -1.08 2.58 -11.29
C TRP A 12 -0.32 1.73 -12.32
N ALA A 13 -0.27 0.40 -12.12
CA ALA A 13 0.46 -0.50 -13.00
C ALA A 13 -0.06 -0.48 -14.44
N ILE A 14 -1.39 -0.42 -14.62
CA ILE A 14 -2.02 -0.29 -15.95
C ILE A 14 -1.63 1.05 -16.60
N SER A 15 -1.67 2.14 -15.84
CA SER A 15 -1.31 3.47 -16.36
C SER A 15 0.16 3.55 -16.78
N ASP A 16 1.07 3.10 -15.93
CA ASP A 16 2.52 3.09 -16.18
C ASP A 16 2.88 2.24 -17.41
N ALA A 17 2.25 1.06 -17.55
CA ALA A 17 2.45 0.22 -18.73
C ALA A 17 1.95 0.88 -20.01
N ALA A 18 0.78 1.55 -19.97
CA ALA A 18 0.23 2.25 -21.11
C ALA A 18 1.14 3.41 -21.57
N GLU A 19 1.72 4.17 -20.63
CA GLU A 19 2.70 5.22 -20.93
C GLU A 19 3.96 4.66 -21.63
N CYS A 20 4.34 3.44 -21.29
CA CYS A 20 5.46 2.73 -21.94
C CYS A 20 5.07 2.03 -23.26
N GLY A 21 3.84 2.16 -23.74
CA GLY A 21 3.34 1.48 -24.94
C GLY A 21 3.19 -0.04 -24.75
N MET A 22 3.08 -0.51 -23.51
CA MET A 22 2.85 -1.90 -23.16
C MET A 22 1.37 -2.14 -22.84
N ASP A 23 0.91 -3.36 -23.10
CA ASP A 23 -0.41 -3.85 -22.68
C ASP A 23 -0.24 -4.95 -21.63
N LEU A 24 -0.96 -4.83 -20.51
CA LEU A 24 -0.88 -5.77 -19.41
C LEU A 24 -2.06 -6.74 -19.46
N ASP A 25 -1.77 -7.98 -19.84
CA ASP A 25 -2.72 -9.09 -19.74
C ASP A 25 -2.55 -9.81 -18.39
N PHE A 26 -3.42 -9.48 -17.43
CA PHE A 26 -3.51 -10.17 -16.16
C PHE A 26 -4.94 -10.26 -15.61
N ARG A 27 -5.14 -11.21 -14.69
CA ARG A 27 -6.31 -11.27 -13.80
C ARG A 27 -5.87 -11.68 -12.40
N PHE A 28 -6.53 -11.18 -11.37
CA PHE A 28 -6.29 -11.62 -10.00
C PHE A 28 -7.16 -12.84 -9.66
N GLU A 29 -6.54 -13.93 -9.18
CA GLU A 29 -7.27 -15.09 -8.66
C GLU A 29 -7.33 -15.02 -7.14
N ALA A 30 -8.49 -14.59 -6.59
CA ALA A 30 -8.64 -14.36 -5.16
C ALA A 30 -8.39 -15.60 -4.28
N VAL A 31 -8.70 -16.81 -4.77
CA VAL A 31 -8.52 -18.06 -4.02
C VAL A 31 -7.04 -18.41 -3.86
N ALA A 32 -6.26 -18.29 -4.94
CA ALA A 32 -4.82 -18.54 -4.93
C ALA A 32 -4.03 -17.33 -4.39
N GLY A 33 -4.63 -16.15 -4.43
CA GLY A 33 -4.04 -14.88 -4.00
C GLY A 33 -3.02 -14.30 -4.97
N TRP A 34 -2.93 -14.79 -6.21
CA TRP A 34 -1.90 -14.42 -7.19
C TRP A 34 -2.50 -13.94 -8.52
N TYR A 35 -1.70 -13.17 -9.27
CA TYR A 35 -2.01 -12.75 -10.64
C TYR A 35 -1.70 -13.86 -11.65
N LEU A 36 -2.64 -14.08 -12.56
CA LEU A 36 -2.54 -14.99 -13.71
C LEU A 36 -2.50 -14.19 -15.02
N GLY A 37 -2.18 -14.83 -16.15
CA GLY A 37 -2.09 -14.20 -17.47
C GLY A 37 -0.65 -14.00 -17.93
N ARG A 38 -0.45 -13.45 -19.14
CA ARG A 38 0.89 -13.25 -19.72
C ARG A 38 1.77 -12.36 -18.83
N SER A 39 1.17 -11.33 -18.25
CA SER A 39 1.85 -10.37 -17.37
C SER A 39 1.79 -10.77 -15.89
N GLY A 40 1.12 -11.88 -15.54
CA GLY A 40 0.86 -12.26 -14.15
C GLY A 40 2.12 -12.40 -13.28
N LYS A 41 3.21 -12.98 -13.82
CA LYS A 41 4.48 -13.09 -13.08
C LYS A 41 5.08 -11.73 -12.71
N HIS A 42 5.04 -10.78 -13.64
CA HIS A 42 5.52 -9.41 -13.40
C HIS A 42 4.64 -8.70 -12.38
N MET A 43 3.32 -8.85 -12.48
CA MET A 43 2.37 -8.29 -11.52
C MET A 43 2.58 -8.85 -10.11
N ASN A 44 2.80 -10.17 -9.96
CA ASN A 44 3.09 -10.77 -8.66
C ASN A 44 4.38 -10.23 -8.05
N LEU A 45 5.45 -10.09 -8.84
CA LEU A 45 6.71 -9.54 -8.36
C LEU A 45 6.59 -8.05 -7.98
N ALA A 46 5.97 -7.24 -8.85
CA ALA A 46 5.76 -5.82 -8.61
C ALA A 46 4.88 -5.59 -7.39
N TRP A 47 3.81 -6.38 -7.23
CA TRP A 47 2.96 -6.34 -6.05
C TRP A 47 3.75 -6.69 -4.79
N ALA A 48 4.47 -7.82 -4.78
CA ALA A 48 5.29 -8.22 -3.63
C ALA A 48 6.34 -7.16 -3.25
N ALA A 49 7.01 -6.56 -4.24
CA ALA A 49 7.96 -5.48 -4.02
C ALA A 49 7.29 -4.22 -3.42
N TRP A 50 6.11 -3.86 -3.94
CA TRP A 50 5.32 -2.76 -3.39
C TRP A 50 4.95 -3.00 -1.92
N GLN A 51 4.43 -4.19 -1.59
CA GLN A 51 4.11 -4.55 -0.21
C GLN A 51 5.36 -4.48 0.69
N ALA A 52 6.47 -5.06 0.25
CA ALA A 52 7.72 -5.07 1.01
C ALA A 52 8.27 -3.67 1.27
N SER A 53 8.19 -2.75 0.29
CA SER A 53 8.64 -1.36 0.47
C SER A 53 7.86 -0.61 1.55
N ARG A 54 6.55 -0.85 1.63
CA ARG A 54 5.68 -0.27 2.66
C ARG A 54 5.91 -0.91 4.02
N ASP A 55 6.13 -2.22 4.05
CA ASP A 55 6.42 -2.95 5.27
C ASP A 55 7.76 -2.55 5.89
N ALA A 56 8.73 -2.13 5.08
CA ALA A 56 10.03 -1.65 5.51
C ALA A 56 10.00 -0.18 5.97
N LEU A 57 9.04 0.62 5.51
CA LEU A 57 8.89 2.01 5.90
C LEU A 57 8.18 2.14 7.26
N ALA A 58 8.81 2.82 8.21
CA ALA A 58 8.23 3.13 9.50
C ALA A 58 8.32 4.64 9.80
N ILE A 59 7.17 5.27 10.02
CA ILE A 59 7.04 6.72 10.24
C ILE A 59 7.15 7.04 11.74
N ASP A 60 7.98 8.03 12.07
CA ASP A 60 8.06 8.60 13.41
C ASP A 60 6.98 9.67 13.59
N LEU A 61 6.16 9.53 14.63
CA LEU A 61 5.23 10.58 15.04
C LEU A 61 5.76 11.36 16.25
N PRO A 62 5.38 12.63 16.42
CA PRO A 62 5.73 13.39 17.62
C PRO A 62 5.24 12.70 18.89
N GLN A 63 6.05 12.75 19.96
CA GLN A 63 5.75 12.10 21.23
C GLN A 63 4.60 12.81 21.95
N GLN A 64 3.59 12.08 22.42
CA GLN A 64 2.47 12.65 23.17
C GLN A 64 2.89 13.38 24.46
N SER A 65 2.16 14.44 24.82
CA SER A 65 2.43 15.32 25.97
C SER A 65 1.34 15.15 27.01
N GLY A 66 1.70 15.04 28.29
CA GLY A 66 0.73 14.92 29.37
C GLY A 66 -0.22 16.14 29.52
N ALA A 67 0.15 17.30 28.98
CA ALA A 67 -0.57 18.56 29.18
C ALA A 67 -1.60 18.88 28.08
N ASN A 68 -1.41 18.37 26.86
CA ASN A 68 -2.22 18.78 25.70
C ASN A 68 -3.01 17.60 25.11
N ARG A 69 -4.25 17.43 25.57
CA ARG A 69 -5.12 16.31 25.16
C ARG A 69 -5.53 16.38 23.69
N ASP A 70 -5.79 17.58 23.17
CA ASP A 70 -6.22 17.77 21.78
C ASP A 70 -5.08 17.47 20.81
N TRP A 71 -3.85 17.88 21.16
CA TRP A 71 -2.65 17.53 20.40
C TRP A 71 -2.42 16.02 20.36
N ASN A 72 -2.54 15.33 21.50
CA ASN A 72 -2.42 13.88 21.54
C ASN A 72 -3.50 13.19 20.72
N GLN A 73 -4.72 13.75 20.70
CA GLN A 73 -5.82 13.23 19.89
C GLN A 73 -5.53 13.35 18.39
N ALA A 74 -4.97 14.48 17.96
CA ALA A 74 -4.54 14.67 16.58
C ALA A 74 -3.45 13.65 16.19
N ILE A 75 -2.45 13.42 17.04
CA ILE A 75 -1.42 12.40 16.82
C ILE A 75 -2.04 11.01 16.64
N ARG A 76 -3.02 10.64 17.47
CA ARG A 76 -3.73 9.35 17.34
C ARG A 76 -4.49 9.23 16.02
N TYR A 77 -5.17 10.29 15.58
CA TYR A 77 -5.85 10.28 14.28
C TYR A 77 -4.88 10.17 13.11
N CYS A 78 -3.73 10.86 13.18
CA CYS A 78 -2.66 10.71 12.20
C CYS A 78 -2.15 9.26 12.16
N GLN A 79 -1.89 8.65 13.33
CA GLN A 79 -1.47 7.25 13.40
C GLN A 79 -2.47 6.32 12.72
N GLN A 80 -3.75 6.43 13.08
CA GLN A 80 -4.81 5.62 12.49
C GLN A 80 -4.92 5.80 10.98
N ALA A 81 -4.81 7.03 10.48
CA ALA A 81 -4.87 7.32 9.05
C ALA A 81 -3.67 6.71 8.28
N ILE A 82 -2.46 6.80 8.86
CA ILE A 82 -1.24 6.22 8.29
C ILE A 82 -1.33 4.69 8.25
N GLU A 83 -1.77 4.06 9.34
CA GLU A 83 -1.95 2.62 9.43
C GLU A 83 -3.07 2.13 8.49
N ALA A 84 -4.17 2.88 8.38
CA ALA A 84 -5.25 2.60 7.43
C ALA A 84 -4.79 2.74 5.97
N ALA A 85 -3.79 3.58 5.70
CA ALA A 85 -3.10 3.66 4.42
C ALA A 85 -2.10 2.51 4.23
N GLY A 86 -1.85 1.64 5.22
CA GLY A 86 -1.00 0.47 5.09
C GLY A 86 0.48 0.77 5.25
N LEU A 87 0.81 1.78 6.04
CA LEU A 87 2.17 2.11 6.48
C LEU A 87 2.29 1.85 7.99
N LYS A 88 3.51 1.61 8.46
CA LYS A 88 3.78 1.42 9.89
C LYS A 88 4.16 2.75 10.54
N VAL A 89 3.71 2.92 11.78
CA VAL A 89 4.16 4.01 12.67
C VAL A 89 5.03 3.40 13.76
N LYS A 90 6.14 4.06 14.10
CA LYS A 90 7.00 3.58 15.19
C LYS A 90 6.32 3.77 16.55
N PRO A 91 6.55 2.85 17.51
CA PRO A 91 6.05 2.98 18.88
C PRO A 91 6.53 4.25 19.60
#